data_AF-A0A3S1DR89-F1
#
_entry.id   AF-A0A3S1DR89-F1
#
_cell.length_a   1.000
_cell.length_b   1.000
_cell.length_c   1.000
_cell.angle_alpha   90.00
_cell.angle_beta   90.00
_cell.angle_gamma   90.00
#
_symmetry.space_group_name_H-M   'P 1'
#
loop_
_entity.id
_entity.type
_entity.pdbx_description
1 polymer ?
#
loop_
_entity_poly.entity_id
_entity_poly.type
_entity_poly.pdbx_seq_one_letter_code
_entity_poly.pdbx_strand_id
1 'polypeptide(L)'
;MPGAISSQRLSALAVLLVVAVLSLLPMARLVLAAIAPGGEVDFAAFAGRLASPAALKATWHTLDTAFFGALLALCLGIPFAIAVTMTDLPGRKILGFLLLLPLMIAPQVTALAWLHLFG
;
A
#
# COMPACT_ATOMS: atom_id res chain seq x y z
N MET A 1 40.58 -14.96 2.68
CA MET A 1 39.88 -13.67 2.44
C MET A 1 38.62 -13.50 3.31
N PRO A 2 38.74 -13.30 4.65
CA PRO A 2 37.58 -13.13 5.54
C PRO A 2 37.13 -11.67 5.80
N GLY A 3 37.91 -10.64 5.40
CA GLY A 3 37.60 -9.24 5.69
C GLY A 3 36.54 -8.58 4.78
N ALA A 4 36.22 -9.16 3.63
CA ALA A 4 35.24 -8.57 2.70
C ALA A 4 33.78 -8.75 3.16
N ILE A 5 33.49 -9.87 3.85
CA ILE A 5 32.13 -10.21 4.30
C ILE A 5 31.68 -9.31 5.46
N SER A 6 32.58 -8.92 6.37
CA SER A 6 32.25 -8.02 7.48
C SER A 6 31.94 -6.60 7.00
N SER A 7 32.71 -6.09 6.02
CA SER A 7 32.47 -4.78 5.39
C SER A 7 31.13 -4.72 4.66
N GLN A 8 30.78 -5.77 3.90
CA GLN A 8 29.49 -5.86 3.21
C GLN A 8 28.29 -5.93 4.17
N ARG A 9 28.44 -6.62 5.30
CA ARG A 9 27.39 -6.66 6.33
C ARG A 9 27.23 -5.30 7.00
N LEU A 10 28.34 -4.60 7.26
CA LEU A 10 28.31 -3.26 7.83
C LEU A 10 27.64 -2.25 6.88
N SER A 11 27.96 -2.30 5.57
CA SER A 11 27.31 -1.44 4.58
C SER A 11 25.83 -1.76 4.43
N ALA A 12 25.44 -3.04 4.39
CA ALA A 12 24.04 -3.43 4.35
C ALA A 12 23.27 -2.96 5.59
N LEU A 13 23.85 -3.09 6.79
CA LEU A 13 23.26 -2.59 8.03
C LEU A 13 23.14 -1.07 8.03
N ALA A 14 24.15 -0.35 7.54
CA ALA A 14 24.09 1.10 7.41
C ALA A 14 22.98 1.54 6.45
N VAL A 15 22.84 0.87 5.30
CA VAL A 15 21.76 1.15 4.34
C VAL A 15 20.39 0.86 4.96
N LEU A 16 20.22 -0.29 5.62
CA LEU A 16 18.98 -0.63 6.31
C LEU A 16 18.64 0.39 7.40
N LEU A 17 19.63 0.85 8.16
CA LEU A 17 19.44 1.86 9.18
C LEU A 17 19.02 3.21 8.57
N VAL A 18 19.66 3.64 7.49
CA VAL A 18 19.27 4.89 6.79
C VAL A 18 17.86 4.77 6.23
N VAL A 19 17.52 3.67 5.57
CA VAL A 19 16.16 3.42 5.04
C VAL A 19 15.14 3.41 6.18
N ALA A 20 15.42 2.67 7.26
CA ALA A 20 14.54 2.62 8.42
C ALA A 20 14.34 4.00 9.05
N VAL A 21 15.41 4.79 9.23
CA VAL A 21 15.31 6.15 9.77
C VAL A 21 14.46 7.04 8.85
N LEU A 22 14.75 7.07 7.55
CA LEU A 22 14.01 7.91 6.61
C LEU A 22 12.54 7.51 6.48
N SER A 23 12.21 6.21 6.59
CA SER A 23 10.83 5.72 6.54
C SER A 23 10.08 5.88 7.86
N LEU A 24 10.72 5.61 9.00
CA LEU A 24 10.08 5.64 10.32
C LEU A 24 9.97 7.05 10.89
N LEU A 25 10.86 7.97 10.53
CA LEU A 25 10.82 9.36 11.00
C LEU A 25 9.45 10.04 10.75
N PRO A 26 8.89 10.04 9.51
CA PRO A 26 7.57 10.64 9.28
C PRO A 26 6.45 9.88 10.00
N MET A 27 6.54 8.55 10.12
CA MET A 27 5.55 7.76 10.86
C MET A 27 5.56 8.09 12.35
N ALA A 28 6.74 8.21 12.96
CA ALA A 28 6.89 8.64 14.34
C ALA A 28 6.33 10.06 14.54
N ARG A 29 6.58 10.97 13.59
CA ARG A 29 6.02 12.32 13.58
C ARG A 29 4.49 12.31 13.55
N LEU A 30 3.89 11.41 12.78
CA LEU A 30 2.44 11.22 12.71
C LEU A 30 1.87 10.68 14.03
N VAL A 31 2.51 9.67 14.63
CA VAL A 31 2.10 9.11 15.92
C VAL A 31 2.18 10.14 17.03
N LEU A 32 3.28 10.91 17.07
CA LEU A 32 3.44 12.01 18.04
C LEU A 32 2.36 13.08 17.86
N ALA A 33 2.04 13.46 16.63
CA ALA A 33 0.95 14.40 16.36
C ALA A 33 -0.43 13.85 16.75
N ALA A 34 -0.63 12.53 16.68
CA ALA A 34 -1.87 11.88 17.07
C ALA A 34 -2.05 11.79 18.59
N ILE A 35 -0.97 11.53 19.35
CA ILE A 35 -0.98 11.36 20.81
C ILE A 35 -0.86 12.71 21.54
N ALA A 36 -0.04 13.63 21.01
CA ALA A 36 0.26 14.92 21.62
C ALA A 36 -0.05 16.08 20.65
N PRO A 37 -1.34 16.33 20.34
CA PRO A 37 -1.73 17.43 19.48
C PRO A 37 -1.33 18.77 20.11
N GLY A 38 -0.36 19.47 19.51
CA GLY A 38 0.13 20.75 20.02
C GLY A 38 1.18 20.65 21.14
N GLY A 39 1.67 19.45 21.46
CA GLY A 39 2.74 19.23 22.45
C GLY A 39 2.26 18.77 23.83
N GLU A 40 0.95 18.77 24.09
CA GLU A 40 0.35 18.20 25.30
C GLU A 40 -0.11 16.77 25.03
N VAL A 41 0.41 15.83 25.82
CA VAL A 41 0.09 14.41 25.70
C VAL A 41 -1.33 14.16 26.20
N ASP A 42 -2.23 13.74 25.30
CA ASP A 42 -3.62 13.44 25.61
C ASP A 42 -4.03 12.06 25.07
N PHE A 43 -3.68 11.04 25.86
CA PHE A 43 -4.05 9.66 25.56
C PHE A 43 -5.57 9.42 25.61
N ALA A 44 -6.30 10.17 26.42
CA ALA A 44 -7.74 10.02 26.56
C ALA A 44 -8.47 10.50 25.29
N ALA A 45 -8.08 11.67 24.76
CA ALA A 45 -8.60 12.15 23.49
C ALA A 45 -8.15 11.26 22.31
N PHE A 46 -6.91 10.76 22.31
CA PHE A 46 -6.47 9.81 21.28
C PHE A 46 -7.33 8.53 21.27
N ALA A 47 -7.50 7.89 22.43
CA ALA A 47 -8.32 6.69 22.56
C ALA A 47 -9.80 6.98 22.21
N GLY A 48 -10.34 8.12 22.63
CA GLY A 48 -11.69 8.55 22.29
C GLY A 48 -11.90 8.79 20.79
N ARG A 49 -10.91 9.36 20.10
CA ARG A 49 -10.95 9.55 18.63
C ARG A 49 -10.91 8.21 17.90
N LEU A 50 -10.04 7.29 18.33
CA LEU A 50 -9.90 5.96 17.73
C LEU A 50 -11.13 5.08 17.96
N ALA A 51 -11.72 5.14 19.16
CA ALA A 51 -12.94 4.44 19.51
C ALA A 51 -14.22 5.15 19.07
N SER A 52 -14.11 6.30 18.38
CA SER A 52 -15.28 7.03 17.91
C SER A 52 -16.10 6.17 16.94
N PRO A 53 -17.44 6.24 16.98
CA PRO A 53 -18.29 5.46 16.08
C PRO A 53 -17.98 5.73 14.60
N ALA A 54 -17.58 6.96 14.26
CA ALA A 54 -17.17 7.34 12.93
C ALA A 54 -15.87 6.64 12.50
N ALA A 55 -14.83 6.64 13.35
CA ALA A 55 -13.57 5.97 13.06
C ALA A 55 -13.77 4.45 12.91
N LEU A 56 -14.49 3.82 13.83
CA LEU A 56 -14.77 2.39 13.77
C LEU A 56 -15.57 2.02 12.52
N LYS A 57 -16.60 2.80 12.19
CA LYS A 57 -17.40 2.58 10.97
C LYS A 57 -16.55 2.75 9.71
N ALA A 58 -15.70 3.76 9.65
CA ALA A 58 -14.79 3.96 8.52
C ALA A 58 -13.78 2.80 8.39
N THR A 59 -13.23 2.30 9.50
CA THR A 59 -12.35 1.12 9.50
C THR A 59 -13.07 -0.11 8.95
N TRP A 60 -14.29 -0.37 9.41
CA TRP A 60 -15.08 -1.51 8.90
C TRP A 60 -15.40 -1.40 7.42
N HIS A 61 -15.84 -0.23 6.93
CA HIS A 61 -16.07 -0.04 5.50
C HIS A 61 -14.80 -0.19 4.66
N THR A 62 -13.65 0.25 5.18
CA THR A 62 -12.35 0.09 4.51
C THR A 62 -11.97 -1.38 4.42
N LEU A 63 -12.13 -2.14 5.50
CA LEU A 63 -11.82 -3.58 5.53
C LEU A 63 -12.75 -4.36 4.60
N ASP A 64 -14.05 -4.09 4.64
CA ASP A 64 -15.04 -4.73 3.79
C ASP A 64 -14.73 -4.50 2.31
N THR A 65 -14.52 -3.23 1.92
CA THR A 65 -14.18 -2.86 0.55
C THR A 65 -12.85 -3.46 0.09
N ALA A 66 -11.82 -3.43 0.95
CA ALA A 66 -10.52 -4.00 0.64
C ALA A 66 -10.57 -5.53 0.49
N PHE A 67 -11.37 -6.21 1.32
CA PHE A 67 -11.53 -7.66 1.26
C PHE A 67 -12.17 -8.10 -0.06
N PHE A 68 -13.31 -7.52 -0.43
CA PHE A 68 -13.97 -7.84 -1.69
C PHE A 68 -13.13 -7.41 -2.90
N GLY A 69 -12.46 -6.27 -2.83
CA GLY A 69 -11.54 -5.81 -3.87
C GLY A 69 -10.37 -6.78 -4.09
N ALA A 70 -9.73 -7.25 -3.01
CA ALA A 70 -8.66 -8.23 -3.08
C ALA A 70 -9.15 -9.59 -3.58
N LEU A 71 -10.32 -10.04 -3.12
CA LEU A 71 -10.91 -11.30 -3.56
C LEU A 71 -11.20 -11.28 -5.06
N LEU A 72 -11.84 -10.22 -5.57
CA LEU A 72 -12.10 -10.06 -7.01
C LEU A 72 -10.79 -9.99 -7.81
N ALA A 73 -9.79 -9.26 -7.32
CA ALA A 73 -8.48 -9.17 -7.95
C ALA A 73 -7.78 -10.54 -8.04
N LEU A 74 -7.87 -11.37 -7.00
CA LEU A 74 -7.33 -12.73 -7.00
C LEU A 74 -8.11 -13.64 -7.95
N CYS A 75 -9.44 -13.62 -7.88
CA CYS A 75 -10.30 -14.43 -8.73
C CYS A 75 -10.11 -14.14 -10.23
N LEU A 76 -9.78 -12.91 -10.61
CA LEU A 76 -9.51 -12.55 -12.01
C LEU A 76 -8.02 -12.70 -12.37
N GLY A 77 -7.12 -12.29 -11.48
CA GLY A 77 -5.69 -12.27 -11.72
C GLY A 77 -5.06 -13.66 -11.77
N ILE A 78 -5.48 -14.59 -10.91
CA ILE A 78 -4.91 -15.95 -10.85
C ILE A 78 -5.20 -16.73 -12.14
N PRO A 79 -6.46 -16.86 -12.62
CA PRO A 79 -6.74 -17.57 -13.86
C PRO A 79 -6.04 -16.94 -15.06
N PHE A 80 -5.98 -15.60 -15.11
CA PHE A 80 -5.29 -14.90 -16.17
C PHE A 80 -3.77 -15.18 -16.14
N ALA A 81 -3.15 -15.13 -14.97
CA ALA A 81 -1.73 -15.45 -14.81
C ALA A 81 -1.43 -16.89 -15.23
N ILE A 82 -2.27 -17.85 -14.85
CA ILE A 82 -2.13 -19.25 -15.27
C ILE A 82 -2.30 -19.38 -16.79
N ALA A 83 -3.32 -18.76 -17.37
CA ALA A 83 -3.57 -18.84 -18.82
C ALA A 83 -2.41 -18.26 -19.64
N VAL A 84 -1.82 -17.13 -19.23
CA VAL A 84 -0.71 -16.51 -19.97
C VAL A 84 0.63 -17.23 -19.77
N THR A 85 0.84 -17.86 -18.61
CA THR A 85 2.12 -18.53 -18.30
C THR A 85 2.15 -19.99 -18.74
N MET A 86 1.03 -20.70 -18.65
CA MET A 86 0.96 -22.14 -18.94
C MET A 86 0.41 -22.46 -20.33
N THR A 87 -0.25 -21.51 -21.01
CA THR A 87 -0.82 -21.73 -22.34
C THR A 87 -0.14 -20.85 -23.39
N ASP A 88 0.01 -21.36 -24.61
CA ASP A 88 0.45 -20.59 -25.78
C ASP A 88 -0.68 -19.68 -26.31
N LEU A 89 -1.02 -18.67 -25.51
CA LEU A 89 -2.07 -17.70 -25.86
C LEU A 89 -1.62 -16.76 -26.99
N PRO A 90 -2.33 -16.71 -28.14
CA PRO A 90 -2.08 -15.68 -29.14
C PRO A 90 -2.40 -14.31 -28.56
N GLY A 91 -1.49 -13.34 -28.71
CA GLY A 91 -1.69 -11.98 -28.20
C GLY A 91 -1.31 -11.74 -26.74
N ARG A 92 -0.62 -12.69 -26.06
CA ARG A 92 -0.18 -12.55 -24.65
C ARG A 92 0.49 -11.22 -24.28
N LYS A 93 1.27 -10.64 -25.20
CA LYS A 93 1.95 -9.34 -24.99
C LYS A 93 0.96 -8.18 -24.87
N ILE A 94 -0.07 -8.18 -25.72
CA ILE A 94 -1.12 -7.14 -25.70
C ILE A 94 -1.96 -7.29 -24.44
N LEU A 95 -2.32 -8.53 -24.06
CA LEU A 95 -3.09 -8.77 -22.84
C LEU A 95 -2.31 -8.36 -21.59
N GLY A 96 -1.01 -8.67 -21.51
CA GLY A 96 -0.14 -8.18 -20.44
C GLY A 96 -0.06 -6.65 -20.41
N PHE A 97 0.08 -6.01 -21.58
CA PHE A 97 0.06 -4.54 -21.66
C PHE A 97 -1.26 -3.95 -21.16
N LEU A 98 -2.42 -4.49 -21.56
CA LEU A 98 -3.72 -4.01 -21.12
C LEU A 98 -3.93 -4.14 -19.61
N LEU A 99 -3.34 -5.14 -18.96
CA LEU A 99 -3.37 -5.28 -17.49
C LEU A 99 -2.44 -4.31 -16.77
N LEU A 100 -1.30 -3.98 -17.38
CA LEU A 100 -0.37 -3.00 -16.82
C LEU A 100 -0.83 -1.57 -17.08
N LEU A 101 -1.63 -1.34 -18.12
CA LEU A 101 -2.11 -0.02 -18.53
C LEU A 101 -2.81 0.75 -17.39
N PRO A 102 -3.72 0.15 -16.59
CA PRO A 102 -4.29 0.80 -15.41
C PRO A 102 -3.24 1.22 -14.36
N LEU A 103 -2.15 0.47 -14.22
CA LEU A 103 -1.05 0.80 -13.29
C LEU A 103 -0.16 1.93 -13.81
N MET A 104 -0.13 2.15 -15.12
CA MET A 104 0.58 3.26 -15.76
C MET A 104 -0.20 4.57 -15.72
N ILE A 105 -1.53 4.50 -15.56
CA ILE A 105 -2.39 5.67 -15.45
C ILE A 105 -2.34 6.20 -14.01
N ALA A 106 -2.12 7.50 -13.86
CA ALA A 106 -2.13 8.14 -12.56
C ALA A 106 -3.50 7.96 -11.88
N PRO A 107 -3.57 7.63 -10.58
CA PRO A 107 -4.83 7.33 -9.90
C PRO A 107 -5.83 8.48 -9.95
N GLN A 108 -5.35 9.73 -10.07
CA GLN A 108 -6.19 10.93 -10.23
C GLN A 108 -6.97 10.91 -11.55
N VAL A 109 -6.35 10.48 -12.64
CA VAL A 109 -7.00 10.40 -13.96
C VAL A 109 -8.08 9.32 -13.93
N THR A 110 -7.79 8.18 -13.29
CA THR A 110 -8.78 7.12 -13.09
C THR A 110 -9.97 7.62 -12.27
N ALA A 111 -9.74 8.35 -11.17
CA ALA A 111 -10.82 8.90 -10.36
C ALA A 111 -11.74 9.83 -11.16
N LEU A 112 -11.17 10.74 -11.97
CA LEU A 112 -11.95 11.64 -12.84
C LEU A 112 -12.73 10.87 -13.91
N ALA A 113 -12.16 9.81 -14.48
CA ALA A 113 -12.85 8.97 -15.45
C ALA A 113 -14.08 8.27 -14.83
N TRP A 114 -13.97 7.77 -13.59
CA TRP A 114 -15.10 7.19 -12.86
C TRP A 114 -16.18 8.24 -12.57
N LEU A 115 -15.81 9.44 -12.12
CA LEU A 115 -16.76 10.53 -11.91
C LEU A 115 -17.51 10.86 -13.20
N HIS A 116 -16.83 11.02 -14.33
CA HIS A 116 -17.52 11.28 -15.60
C HIS A 116 -18.38 10.11 -16.11
N LEU A 117 -18.00 8.87 -15.79
CA LEU A 117 -18.76 7.69 -16.21
C LEU A 117 -20.04 7.49 -15.39
N PHE A 118 -20.03 7.85 -14.10
CA PHE A 118 -21.14 7.60 -13.17
C PHE A 118 -21.87 8.85 -12.66
N GLY A 119 -21.35 10.06 -12.92
CA GLY A 119 -21.93 11.35 -12.53
C GLY A 119 -21.27 12.00 -11.32
#